data_AF-A0A023FU73-F1
#
_entry.id   AF-A0A023FU73-F1
#
_cell.length_a   1.000
_cell.length_b   1.000
_cell.length_c   1.000
_cell.angle_alpha   90.00
_cell.angle_beta   90.00
_cell.angle_gamma   90.00
#
_symmetry.space_group_name_H-M   'P 1'
#
loop_
_entity.id
_entity.type
_entity.pdbx_description
1 polymer ?
#
loop_
_entity_poly.entity_id
_entity_poly.type
_entity_poly.pdbx_seq_one_letter_code
_entity_poly.pdbx_strand_id
1 'polypeptide(L)'
;VVVSKTLSEVPEGHHVAASFPAALQLLQTLVDTGKVDKIFLVGGAQLYREALDSGYCTRIYLTEIDADFECDVFFPEFDTSTFCPVEEEGVPQEPQKEGDITYRFVVYKRVQN
;
A
#
# COMPACT_ATOMS: atom_id res chain seq x y z
N VAL A 1 10.85 4.67 -4.04
CA VAL A 1 10.42 5.53 -5.17
C VAL A 1 9.46 6.56 -4.61
N VAL A 2 9.66 7.84 -4.90
CA VAL A 2 8.74 8.93 -4.53
C VAL A 2 7.96 9.34 -5.77
N VAL A 3 6.64 9.49 -5.66
CA VAL A 3 5.82 10.03 -6.75
C VAL A 3 5.54 11.50 -6.47
N SER A 4 6.03 12.39 -7.32
CA SER A 4 5.87 13.83 -7.14
C SER A 4 5.97 14.58 -8.46
N LYS A 5 5.17 15.64 -8.60
CA LYS A 5 5.20 16.56 -9.75
C LYS A 5 6.18 17.72 -9.56
N THR A 6 6.63 17.96 -8.32
CA THR A 6 7.44 19.13 -7.96
C THR A 6 8.84 18.75 -7.49
N LEU A 7 9.01 17.54 -6.94
CA LEU A 7 10.32 17.04 -6.55
C LEU A 7 11.04 16.53 -7.80
N SER A 8 12.19 17.12 -8.11
CA SER A 8 13.02 16.75 -9.26
C SER A 8 14.24 15.91 -8.89
N GLU A 9 14.68 15.98 -7.62
CA GLU A 9 15.89 15.33 -7.15
C GLU A 9 15.63 14.57 -5.85
N VAL A 10 16.33 13.46 -5.68
CA VAL A 10 16.29 12.60 -4.49
C VAL A 10 17.71 12.12 -4.17
N PRO A 11 18.00 11.74 -2.91
CA PRO A 11 19.31 11.21 -2.54
C PRO A 11 19.69 9.96 -3.35
N GLU A 12 20.98 9.63 -3.36
CA GLU A 12 21.48 8.40 -3.99
C GLU A 12 20.72 7.15 -3.47
N GLY A 13 20.48 6.19 -4.36
CA GLY A 13 19.69 4.99 -4.06
C GLY A 13 18.18 5.20 -4.05
N HIS A 14 17.69 6.43 -4.25
CA HIS A 14 16.28 6.74 -4.36
C HIS A 14 15.91 7.07 -5.81
N HIS A 15 14.61 6.96 -6.10
CA HIS A 15 14.05 7.29 -7.41
C HIS A 15 12.86 8.22 -7.22
N VAL A 16 12.65 9.12 -8.18
CA VAL A 16 11.46 9.96 -8.27
C VAL A 16 10.74 9.70 -9.59
N ALA A 17 9.42 9.69 -9.56
CA ALA A 17 8.56 9.55 -10.73
C ALA A 17 7.47 10.63 -10.73
N ALA A 18 7.11 11.14 -11.91
CA ALA A 18 6.15 12.25 -12.02
C ALA A 18 4.68 11.84 -11.79
N SER A 19 4.39 10.54 -11.82
CA SER A 19 3.04 9.98 -11.70
C SER A 19 3.09 8.49 -11.33
N PHE A 20 1.95 7.92 -10.94
CA PHE A 20 1.83 6.48 -10.66
C PHE A 20 2.18 5.61 -11.89
N PRO A 21 1.70 5.88 -13.12
CA PRO A 21 2.13 5.13 -14.29
C PRO A 21 3.65 5.19 -14.55
N ALA A 22 4.27 6.37 -14.37
CA ALA A 22 5.72 6.52 -14.52
C ALA A 22 6.47 5.71 -13.44
N ALA A 23 5.95 5.67 -12.21
CA ALA A 23 6.50 4.85 -11.13
C ALA A 23 6.42 3.36 -11.46
N LEU A 24 5.29 2.88 -12.01
CA LEU A 24 5.13 1.48 -12.43
C LEU A 24 6.13 1.09 -13.51
N GLN A 25 6.36 1.94 -14.53
CA GLN A 25 7.36 1.67 -15.58
C GLN A 25 8.78 1.55 -15.01
N LEU A 26 9.14 2.46 -14.10
CA LEU A 26 10.44 2.41 -13.41
C LEU A 26 10.58 1.13 -12.59
N LEU A 27 9.54 0.79 -11.82
CA LEU A 27 9.53 -0.39 -10.96
C LEU A 27 9.56 -1.69 -11.76
N GLN A 28 8.86 -1.78 -12.90
CA GLN A 28 8.91 -2.94 -13.79
C GLN A 28 10.34 -3.23 -14.23
N THR A 29 11.10 -2.21 -14.60
CA THR A 29 12.51 -2.35 -14.97
C THR A 29 13.36 -2.92 -13.81
N LEU A 30 13.08 -2.50 -12.57
CA LEU A 30 13.78 -3.02 -11.40
C LEU A 30 13.42 -4.46 -11.06
N VAL A 31 12.15 -4.84 -11.28
CA VAL A 31 11.68 -6.23 -11.15
C VAL A 31 12.33 -7.11 -12.22
N ASP A 32 12.32 -6.69 -13.48
CA ASP A 32 12.87 -7.45 -14.61
C ASP A 32 14.39 -7.68 -14.47
N THR A 33 15.09 -6.74 -13.83
CA THR A 33 16.53 -6.87 -13.54
C THR A 33 16.83 -7.65 -12.26
N GLY A 34 15.82 -8.19 -11.58
CA GLY A 34 15.95 -8.97 -10.35
C GLY A 34 16.40 -8.15 -9.13
N LYS A 35 16.35 -6.82 -9.20
CA LYS A 35 16.72 -5.93 -8.09
C LYS A 35 15.60 -5.78 -7.06
N VAL A 36 14.37 -6.06 -7.45
CA VAL A 36 13.17 -5.92 -6.61
C VAL A 36 12.35 -7.20 -6.71
N ASP A 37 12.04 -7.79 -5.56
CA ASP A 37 11.15 -8.96 -5.44
C ASP A 37 9.68 -8.53 -5.26
N LYS A 38 9.42 -7.63 -4.30
CA LYS A 38 8.08 -7.14 -3.96
C LYS A 38 8.02 -5.62 -3.96
N ILE A 39 6.88 -5.10 -4.40
CA ILE A 39 6.58 -3.68 -4.38
C ILE A 39 5.50 -3.43 -3.33
N PHE A 40 5.80 -2.56 -2.37
CA PHE A 40 4.84 -2.08 -1.39
C PHE A 40 4.51 -0.62 -1.67
N LEU A 41 3.22 -0.31 -1.80
CA LEU A 41 2.75 1.06 -1.80
C LEU A 41 2.48 1.49 -0.35
N VAL A 42 3.22 2.50 0.13
CA VAL A 42 3.20 2.94 1.53
C VAL A 42 2.54 4.32 1.72
N GLY A 43 1.68 4.71 0.76
CA GLY A 43 0.91 5.96 0.78
C GLY A 43 1.37 6.98 -0.27
N GLY A 44 0.68 8.12 -0.41
CA GLY A 44 -0.51 8.56 0.33
C GLY A 44 -1.86 8.24 -0.33
N ALA A 45 -2.95 8.84 0.16
CA ALA A 45 -4.35 8.57 -0.23
C ALA A 45 -4.60 8.55 -1.75
N GLN A 46 -4.01 9.49 -2.49
CA GLN A 46 -4.12 9.52 -3.95
C GLN A 46 -3.51 8.25 -4.58
N LEU A 47 -2.32 7.83 -4.15
CA LEU A 47 -1.65 6.65 -4.69
C LEU A 47 -2.35 5.36 -4.27
N TYR A 48 -2.93 5.31 -3.05
CA TYR A 48 -3.75 4.17 -2.64
C TYR A 48 -4.93 3.98 -3.61
N ARG A 49 -5.63 5.08 -3.95
CA ARG A 49 -6.75 5.03 -4.89
C ARG A 49 -6.31 4.56 -6.28
N GLU A 50 -5.26 5.17 -6.82
CA GLU A 50 -4.72 4.78 -8.13
C GLU A 50 -4.29 3.29 -8.14
N ALA A 51 -3.70 2.78 -7.05
CA ALA A 51 -3.32 1.38 -6.95
C ALA A 51 -4.51 0.40 -6.89
N LEU A 52 -5.55 0.73 -6.11
CA LEU A 52 -6.78 -0.08 -6.03
C LEU A 52 -7.46 -0.18 -7.40
N ASP A 53 -7.56 0.96 -8.10
CA ASP A 53 -8.20 1.08 -9.43
C ASP A 53 -7.38 0.41 -10.54
N SER A 54 -6.05 0.35 -10.41
CA SER A 54 -5.14 -0.09 -11.48
C SER A 54 -5.16 -1.59 -11.81
N GLY A 55 -5.74 -2.43 -10.94
CA GLY A 55 -5.64 -3.88 -11.07
C GLY A 55 -4.32 -4.49 -10.56
N TYR A 56 -3.28 -3.70 -10.32
CA TYR A 56 -1.97 -4.19 -9.84
C TYR A 56 -1.94 -4.49 -8.34
N CYS A 57 -2.84 -3.89 -7.55
CA CYS A 57 -2.93 -4.18 -6.12
C CYS A 57 -3.48 -5.60 -5.91
N THR A 58 -2.63 -6.49 -5.43
CA THR A 58 -2.97 -7.91 -5.17
C THR A 58 -3.22 -8.20 -3.70
N ARG A 59 -2.66 -7.40 -2.78
CA ARG A 59 -2.84 -7.50 -1.34
C ARG A 59 -2.93 -6.12 -0.71
N ILE A 60 -3.72 -6.02 0.36
CA ILE A 60 -3.79 -4.87 1.26
C ILE A 60 -3.42 -5.38 2.65
N TYR A 61 -2.30 -4.89 3.20
CA TYR A 61 -1.95 -5.09 4.60
C TYR A 61 -2.49 -3.89 5.37
N LEU A 62 -3.57 -4.11 6.11
CA LEU A 62 -4.29 -3.05 6.81
C LEU A 62 -4.10 -3.21 8.33
N THR A 63 -3.69 -2.14 8.99
CA THR A 63 -3.76 -2.03 10.45
C THR A 63 -5.03 -1.28 10.81
N GLU A 64 -6.01 -1.98 11.36
CA GLU A 64 -7.27 -1.41 11.82
C GLU A 64 -7.09 -0.91 13.26
N ILE A 65 -7.06 0.41 13.43
CA ILE A 65 -6.93 1.06 14.74
C ILE A 65 -8.32 1.17 15.38
N ASP A 66 -8.50 0.58 16.55
CA ASP A 66 -9.76 0.56 17.31
C ASP A 66 -9.90 1.83 18.18
N ALA A 67 -9.74 2.99 17.55
CA ALA A 67 -9.86 4.31 18.15
C ALA A 67 -10.05 5.39 17.06
N ASP A 68 -10.76 6.46 17.42
CA ASP A 68 -10.96 7.61 16.55
C ASP A 68 -9.87 8.67 16.75
N PHE A 69 -9.41 9.26 15.65
CA PHE A 69 -8.46 10.36 15.62
C PHE A 69 -8.95 11.46 14.68
N GLU A 70 -8.61 12.72 14.98
CA GLU A 70 -8.81 13.80 14.03
C GLU A 70 -7.85 13.60 12.84
N CYS A 71 -8.41 13.43 11.65
CA CYS A 71 -7.67 13.21 10.41
C CYS A 71 -8.19 14.12 9.30
N ASP A 72 -7.29 14.61 8.46
CA ASP A 72 -7.58 15.41 7.27
C ASP A 72 -7.44 14.62 5.96
N VAL A 73 -6.85 13.42 6.03
CA VAL A 73 -6.62 12.51 4.91
C VAL A 73 -7.11 11.11 5.28
N PHE A 74 -7.87 10.49 4.38
CA PHE A 74 -8.50 9.19 4.60
C PHE A 74 -8.06 8.15 3.57
N PHE A 75 -7.99 6.89 3.99
CA PHE A 75 -7.80 5.77 3.09
C PHE A 75 -9.02 5.63 2.16
N PRO A 76 -8.86 5.36 0.85
CA PRO A 76 -9.99 5.16 -0.05
C PRO A 76 -10.79 3.91 0.32
N GLU A 77 -12.11 3.98 0.17
CA GLU A 77 -12.95 2.79 0.23
C GLU A 77 -12.54 1.78 -0.87
N PHE A 78 -12.65 0.49 -0.57
CA PHE A 78 -12.38 -0.58 -1.51
C PHE A 78 -13.46 -1.65 -1.43
N ASP A 79 -13.72 -2.30 -2.56
CA ASP A 79 -14.77 -3.31 -2.68
C ASP A 79 -14.35 -4.63 -2.01
N THR A 80 -15.08 -5.03 -0.98
CA THR A 80 -14.85 -6.26 -0.21
C THR A 80 -15.26 -7.52 -0.97
N SER A 81 -16.03 -7.40 -2.07
CA SER A 81 -16.25 -8.50 -3.00
C SER A 81 -15.05 -8.74 -3.91
N THR A 82 -14.22 -7.71 -4.12
CA THR A 82 -12.96 -7.79 -4.87
C THR A 82 -11.77 -8.12 -3.97
N PHE A 83 -11.77 -7.65 -2.72
CA PHE A 83 -10.71 -7.86 -1.74
C PHE A 83 -11.27 -8.58 -0.51
N CYS A 84 -10.95 -9.86 -0.37
CA CYS A 84 -11.43 -10.68 0.73
C CYS A 84 -10.35 -10.86 1.81
N PRO A 85 -10.71 -10.87 3.11
CA PRO A 85 -9.75 -11.12 4.17
C PRO A 85 -9.17 -12.53 4.08
N VAL A 86 -7.89 -12.67 4.36
CA VAL A 86 -7.14 -13.92 4.38
C VAL A 86 -6.21 -13.97 5.58
N GLU A 87 -5.91 -15.17 6.06
CA GLU A 87 -4.78 -15.39 6.95
C GLU A 87 -3.48 -15.33 6.13
N GLU A 88 -2.46 -14.67 6.67
CA GLU A 88 -1.14 -14.58 6.05
C GLU A 88 -0.09 -14.97 7.10
N GLU A 89 0.87 -15.82 6.69
CA GLU A 89 1.91 -16.32 7.58
C GLU A 89 2.71 -15.17 8.20
N GLY A 90 2.93 -15.24 9.52
CA GLY A 90 3.65 -14.20 10.26
C GLY A 90 2.81 -12.96 10.60
N VAL A 91 1.52 -12.93 10.27
CA VAL A 91 0.60 -11.85 10.67
C VAL A 91 -0.27 -12.32 11.85
N PRO A 92 -0.12 -11.70 13.05
CA PRO A 92 -0.96 -12.00 14.21
C PRO A 92 -2.45 -11.81 13.93
N GLN A 93 -3.30 -12.71 14.43
CA GLN A 93 -4.76 -12.64 14.26
C GLN A 93 -5.44 -12.03 15.49
N GLU A 94 -4.79 -12.11 16.65
CA GLU A 94 -5.24 -11.54 17.89
C GLU A 94 -5.07 -10.00 17.91
N PRO A 95 -5.95 -9.27 18.63
CA PRO A 95 -5.77 -7.85 18.84
C PRO A 95 -4.45 -7.55 19.53
N GLN A 96 -3.75 -6.54 19.01
CA GLN A 96 -2.53 -6.00 19.57
C GLN A 96 -2.87 -4.77 20.42
N LYS A 97 -2.01 -4.44 21.38
CA LYS A 97 -2.20 -3.28 22.25
C LYS A 97 -0.88 -2.57 22.53
N GLU A 98 -0.86 -1.27 22.29
CA GLU A 98 0.24 -0.37 22.64
C GLU A 98 -0.30 0.85 23.39
N GLY A 99 0.06 0.97 24.67
CA GLY A 99 -0.56 1.97 25.55
C GLY A 99 -2.08 1.77 25.64
N ASP A 100 -2.84 2.80 25.31
CA ASP A 100 -4.30 2.78 25.29
C ASP A 100 -4.88 2.45 23.91
N ILE A 101 -4.03 2.24 22.90
CA ILE A 101 -4.46 1.96 21.53
C ILE A 101 -4.53 0.45 21.32
N THR A 102 -5.72 -0.03 20.95
CA THR A 102 -5.93 -1.41 20.49
C THR A 102 -6.01 -1.40 18.97
N TYR A 103 -5.42 -2.40 18.32
CA TYR A 103 -5.47 -2.51 16.85
C TYR A 103 -5.41 -3.96 16.39
N ARG A 104 -5.78 -4.21 15.13
CA ARG A 104 -5.71 -5.54 14.49
C ARG A 104 -4.99 -5.46 13.16
N PHE A 105 -4.30 -6.53 12.80
CA PHE A 105 -3.77 -6.69 11.45
C PHE A 105 -4.75 -7.50 10.62
N VAL A 106 -5.15 -6.96 9.47
CA VAL A 106 -6.00 -7.65 8.50
C VAL A 106 -5.32 -7.63 7.16
N VAL A 107 -5.17 -8.80 6.54
CA VAL A 107 -4.67 -8.92 5.18
C VAL A 107 -5.84 -9.20 4.26
N TYR A 108 -6.06 -8.32 3.29
CA TYR A 108 -7.01 -8.57 2.22
C TYR A 108 -6.27 -9.01 0.97
N LYS A 109 -6.81 -10.00 0.27
CA LYS A 109 -6.28 -10.49 -1.01
C LYS A 109 -7.30 -10.21 -2.11
N ARG A 110 -6.82 -9.70 -3.25
CA ARG A 110 -7.67 -9.53 -4.44
C ARG A 110 -8.09 -10.90 -4.96
N VAL A 111 -9.39 -11.14 -5.14
CA VAL A 111 -9.88 -12.34 -5.83
C VAL A 111 -9.77 -12.13 -7.34
N GLN A 112 -9.26 -13.13 -8.05
CA GLN A 112 -9.29 -13.17 -9.51
C GLN A 112 -10.59 -13.84 -9.91
N ASN A 113 -11.44 -13.12 -10.64
CA ASN A 113 -12.51 -13.72 -11.43
C ASN A 113 -11.95 -14.29 -12.72
#